data_AF-A0A822BJX0-F1
#
_entry.id   AF-A0A822BJX0-F1
#
_cell.length_a   1.000
_cell.length_b   1.000
_cell.length_c   1.000
_cell.angle_alpha   90.00
_cell.angle_beta   90.00
_cell.angle_gamma   90.00
#
_symmetry.space_group_name_H-M   'P 1'
#
loop_
_entity.id
_entity.type
_entity.pdbx_description
1 polymer ?
#
loop_
_entity_poly.entity_id
_entity_poly.type
_entity_poly.pdbx_seq_one_letter_code
_entity_poly.pdbx_strand_id
1 'polypeptide(L)' 'MADNMKLSDDQRQQLDECYKKNRDKLPVCPTCKTNNDVIPTVRGKPSAELLLYAEEGNVKLSGCTQSYNGWCKKCETFL' A
#
# COMPACT_ATOMS: atom_id res chain seq x y z
N MET A 1 4.86 -24.01 13.54
CA MET A 1 5.85 -22.93 13.75
C MET A 1 5.55 -21.89 12.68
N ALA A 2 5.07 -20.70 13.04
CA ALA A 2 4.89 -19.64 12.06
C ALA A 2 6.24 -18.94 11.93
N ASP A 3 7.01 -19.31 10.91
CA ASP A 3 8.23 -18.60 10.54
C ASP A 3 7.91 -17.11 10.42
N ASN A 4 8.59 -16.31 11.22
CA ASN A 4 8.43 -14.87 11.34
C ASN A 4 9.01 -14.23 10.06
N MET A 5 8.32 -14.41 8.94
CA MET A 5 8.77 -14.03 7.61
C MET A 5 8.69 -12.51 7.51
N LYS A 6 9.82 -11.86 7.79
CA LYS A 6 9.99 -10.40 7.66
C LYS A 6 10.64 -10.10 6.32
N LEU A 7 10.32 -8.95 5.75
CA LEU A 7 11.01 -8.44 4.58
C LEU A 7 12.48 -8.18 4.92
N SER A 8 13.37 -8.61 4.04
CA SER A 8 14.77 -8.21 4.08
C SER A 8 14.91 -6.71 3.80
N ASP A 9 15.99 -6.09 4.25
CA ASP A 9 16.24 -4.65 4.09
C ASP A 9 16.24 -4.25 2.60
N ASP A 10 16.91 -5.03 1.74
CA ASP A 10 16.90 -4.83 0.28
C ASP A 10 15.50 -4.89 -0.34
N GLN A 11 14.68 -5.88 0.05
CA GLN A 11 13.32 -6.04 -0.47
C GLN A 11 12.44 -4.87 -0.05
N ARG A 12 12.59 -4.44 1.20
CA ARG A 12 11.88 -3.27 1.73
C ARG A 12 12.28 -2.00 1.00
N GLN A 13 13.57 -1.80 0.76
CA GLN A 13 14.09 -0.64 0.04
C GLN A 13 13.56 -0.57 -1.39
N GLN A 14 13.53 -1.71 -2.11
CA GLN A 14 12.95 -1.79 -3.45
C GLN A 14 11.45 -1.44 -3.45
N LEU A 15 10.68 -1.97 -2.50
CA LEU A 15 9.25 -1.68 -2.38
C LEU A 15 8.99 -0.21 -2.02
N ASP A 16 9.80 0.37 -1.14
CA ASP A 16 9.73 1.78 -0.78
C ASP A 16 10.02 2.69 -1.99
N GLU A 17 11.06 2.38 -2.77
CA GLU A 17 11.37 3.09 -4.01
C GLU A 17 10.23 3.02 -5.03
N CYS A 18 9.57 1.86 -5.17
CA CYS A 18 8.45 1.69 -6.08
C CYS A 18 7.17 2.41 -5.61
N TYR A 19 6.81 2.26 -4.33
CA TYR A 19 5.47 2.61 -3.84
C TYR A 19 5.43 3.85 -2.94
N LYS A 20 6.50 4.19 -2.19
CA LYS A 20 6.53 5.42 -1.38
C LYS A 20 6.94 6.65 -2.18
N LYS A 21 7.71 6.50 -3.25
CA LYS A 21 8.20 7.64 -4.06
C LYS A 21 7.11 8.53 -4.64
N ASN A 22 5.89 8.04 -4.76
CA ASN A 22 4.73 8.80 -5.28
C ASN A 22 3.69 9.11 -4.18
N ARG A 23 4.05 9.09 -2.90
CA ARG A 23 3.10 9.38 -1.81
C ARG A 23 2.47 10.77 -1.94
N ASP A 24 3.22 11.75 -2.41
CA ASP A 24 2.71 13.12 -2.65
C ASP A 24 1.69 13.21 -3.79
N LYS A 25 1.62 12.18 -4.63
CA LYS A 25 0.62 12.08 -5.72
C LYS A 25 -0.64 11.34 -5.28
N LEU A 26 -0.72 10.87 -4.03
CA LEU A 26 -1.90 10.18 -3.54
C LEU A 26 -3.08 11.15 -3.38
N PRO A 27 -4.30 10.70 -3.70
CA PRO A 27 -5.48 11.54 -3.57
C PRO A 27 -5.72 11.94 -2.11
N VAL A 28 -6.25 13.14 -1.92
CA VAL A 28 -6.72 13.60 -0.62
C VAL A 28 -8.01 12.85 -0.28
N CYS A 29 -8.07 12.26 0.91
CA CYS A 29 -9.30 11.63 1.37
C CYS A 29 -10.40 12.70 1.52
N PRO A 30 -11.57 12.56 0.88
CA PRO A 30 -12.64 13.56 0.94
C PRO A 30 -13.24 13.69 2.35
N THR A 31 -13.12 12.66 3.18
CA THR A 31 -13.57 12.63 4.57
C THR A 31 -12.53 13.23 5.52
N CYS A 32 -11.27 12.80 5.42
CA CYS A 32 -10.21 13.31 6.30
C CYS A 32 -9.68 14.70 5.89
N LYS A 33 -9.95 15.14 4.66
CA LYS A 33 -9.39 16.36 4.04
C LYS A 33 -7.86 16.41 4.03
N THR A 34 -7.22 15.25 4.13
CA THR A 34 -5.75 15.07 4.07
C THR A 34 -5.42 13.75 3.37
N ASN A 35 -4.18 13.63 2.88
CA ASN A 35 -3.61 12.38 2.34
C ASN A 35 -2.62 11.71 3.32
N ASN A 36 -2.47 12.21 4.56
CA ASN A 36 -1.52 11.66 5.55
C ASN A 36 -1.73 10.16 5.82
N ASP A 37 -2.98 9.74 5.93
CA ASP A 37 -3.38 8.35 6.18
C ASP A 37 -3.69 7.57 4.90
N VAL A 38 -3.41 8.14 3.73
CA VAL A 38 -3.63 7.49 2.44
C VAL A 38 -2.36 6.74 2.03
N ILE A 39 -2.54 5.49 1.62
CA ILE A 39 -1.47 4.61 1.12
C ILE A 39 -1.76 4.23 -0.34
N PRO A 40 -0.74 3.84 -1.12
CA PRO A 40 -0.93 3.42 -2.49
C PRO A 40 -1.73 2.14 -2.59
N THR A 41 -2.43 1.97 -3.70
CA THR A 41 -3.14 0.74 -4.04
C THR A 41 -2.42 0.01 -5.15
N VAL A 42 -2.20 -1.29 -4.95
CA VAL A 42 -1.48 -2.15 -5.90
C VAL A 42 -2.40 -3.23 -6.43
N ARG A 43 -2.34 -3.46 -7.74
CA ARG A 43 -3.23 -4.36 -8.46
C ARG A 43 -2.48 -5.59 -8.95
N GLY A 44 -3.25 -6.65 -9.23
CA GLY A 44 -2.74 -7.85 -9.87
C GLY A 44 -2.40 -8.94 -8.86
N LYS A 45 -1.54 -9.88 -9.27
CA LYS A 45 -1.08 -10.98 -8.43
C LYS A 45 0.15 -10.50 -7.63
N PRO A 46 0.02 -10.26 -6.32
CA PRO A 46 1.14 -9.79 -5.52
C PRO A 46 2.20 -10.90 -5.37
N SER A 47 3.46 -10.50 -5.28
CA SER A 47 4.53 -11.37 -4.77
C SER A 47 4.37 -11.59 -3.26
N ALA A 48 5.04 -12.61 -2.72
CA ALA A 48 5.03 -12.88 -1.27
C ALA A 48 5.52 -11.68 -0.45
N GLU A 49 6.52 -10.96 -0.97
CA GLU A 49 7.06 -9.74 -0.36
C GLU A 49 6.03 -8.61 -0.33
N LEU A 50 5.33 -8.40 -1.44
CA LEU A 50 4.32 -7.36 -1.53
C LEU A 50 3.11 -7.67 -0.64
N LEU A 51 2.78 -8.94 -0.45
CA LEU A 51 1.78 -9.38 0.52
C LEU A 51 2.18 -8.96 1.94
N LEU A 52 3.40 -9.29 2.37
CA LEU A 52 3.91 -8.87 3.69
C LEU A 52 3.92 -7.35 3.84
N TYR A 53 4.36 -6.64 2.82
CA TYR A 53 4.39 -5.17 2.80
C TYR A 53 3.00 -4.54 2.89
N ALA A 54 1.99 -5.21 2.32
CA ALA A 54 0.59 -4.82 2.43
C ALA A 54 0.02 -5.13 3.83
N GLU A 55 0.39 -6.26 4.44
CA GLU A 55 0.03 -6.62 5.81
C GLU A 55 0.63 -5.64 6.84
N GLU A 56 1.83 -5.11 6.57
CA GLU A 56 2.43 -4.02 7.34
C GLU A 56 1.70 -2.66 7.16
N GLY A 57 0.74 -2.57 6.23
CA GLY A 57 -0.06 -1.37 6.01
C GLY A 57 0.66 -0.28 5.22
N ASN A 58 1.70 -0.63 4.45
CA ASN A 58 2.39 0.30 3.56
C ASN A 58 1.67 0.50 2.22
N VAL A 59 0.93 -0.52 1.75
CA VAL A 59 0.10 -0.49 0.54
C VAL A 59 -1.20 -1.28 0.76
N LYS A 60 -2.22 -1.03 -0.06
CA LYS A 60 -3.44 -1.83 -0.08
C LYS A 60 -3.52 -2.60 -1.39
N LEU A 61 -3.68 -3.92 -1.31
CA LEU A 61 -3.94 -4.72 -2.50
C LEU A 61 -5.38 -4.48 -2.96
N SER A 62 -5.53 -4.00 -4.20
CA SER A 62 -6.81 -3.93 -4.87
C SER A 62 -6.97 -5.12 -5.81
N GLY A 63 -8.22 -5.58 -5.98
CA GLY A 63 -8.52 -6.68 -6.87
C GLY A 63 -8.18 -6.40 -8.34
N CYS A 64 -8.47 -7.35 -9.21
CA CYS A 64 -8.07 -7.28 -10.62
C CYS A 64 -8.80 -6.19 -11.43
N THR A 65 -9.95 -5.68 -10.98
CA THR A 65 -10.88 -4.93 -11.82
C THR A 65 -10.91 -3.42 -11.60
N GLN A 66 -10.56 -2.88 -10.42
CA GLN A 66 -10.86 -1.46 -10.09
C GLN A 66 -9.67 -0.53 -9.83
N SER A 67 -9.71 0.59 -10.56
CA SER A 67 -8.89 1.82 -10.67
C SER A 67 -8.63 2.63 -9.43
N TYR A 68 -8.17 2.08 -8.32
CA TYR A 68 -7.89 2.95 -7.17
C TYR A 68 -6.48 3.49 -7.20
N ASN A 69 -6.35 4.77 -6.85
CA ASN A 69 -5.07 5.46 -6.73
C ASN A 69 -4.61 5.52 -5.27
N GLY A 70 -5.52 5.34 -4.31
CA GLY A 70 -5.16 5.23 -2.91
C GLY A 70 -6.18 4.48 -2.05
N TRP A 71 -5.75 4.17 -0.84
CA TRP A 71 -6.59 3.62 0.23
C TRP A 71 -6.40 4.47 1.47
N CYS A 72 -7.49 5.01 2.02
CA CYS A 72 -7.44 5.73 3.28
C CYS A 72 -7.48 4.72 4.44
N LYS A 73 -6.42 4.64 5.24
CA LYS A 73 -6.37 3.75 6.41
C LYS A 73 -7.35 4.15 7.51
N LYS A 74 -7.64 5.45 7.63
CA LYS A 74 -8.53 5.99 8.67
C LYS A 74 -10.01 5.79 8.34
N CYS A 75 -10.38 5.93 7.08
CA CYS A 75 -11.76 5.76 6.61
C CYS A 75 -12.05 4.38 6.03
N GLU A 76 -11.03 3.53 5.92
CA GLU A 76 -11.10 2.18 5.36
C GLU A 76 -11.83 2.16 4.00
N THR A 77 -11.45 3.09 3.12
CA THR A 77 -12.09 3.26 1.81
C THR A 77 -11.08 3.49 0.70
N PHE A 78 -11.44 3.04 -0.50
CA PHE A 78 -10.69 3.27 -1.72
C PHE A 78 -10.94 4.68 -2.27
N LEU A 79 -9.89 5.27 -2.84
CA LEU A 79 -9.85 6.61 -3.41
C LEU A 79 -9.37 6.58 -4.86
#